data_AF-A0A4Q5LCV9-F1
#
_entry.id   AF-A0A4Q5LCV9-F1
#
_cell.length_a   1.000
_cell.length_b   1.000
_cell.length_c   1.000
_cell.angle_alpha   90.00
_cell.angle_beta   90.00
_cell.angle_gamma   90.00
#
_symmetry.space_group_name_H-M   'P 1'
#
loop_
_entity.id
_entity.type
_entity.pdbx_description
1 polymer ?
#
loop_
_entity_poly.entity_id
_entity_poly.type
_entity_poly.pdbx_seq_one_letter_code
_entity_poly.pdbx_strand_id
1 'polypeptide(L)'
;MKLPYSLLLTAATLLTACSKKDEEVLPPEIDYSAPVAPPGYVTYNRDGVVTSRPASARYEAATPPHPADDWLRISETNPATGTVGTVIIYGKPAGAAADKFVVYWMPIEGYSYSSRSDTPPCTLTKTSAGWSGTFAGDFTPIRSPRYLLRSGTFTNIKE
;
A
#
# COMPACT_ATOMS: atom_id res chain seq x y z
N MET A 1 65.34 37.52 -19.28
CA MET A 1 65.77 36.62 -20.37
C MET A 1 65.34 35.20 -19.99
N LYS A 2 64.48 34.57 -20.82
CA LYS A 2 64.09 33.13 -20.89
C LYS A 2 63.54 32.40 -19.63
N LEU A 3 62.26 32.00 -19.72
CA LEU A 3 61.65 30.79 -19.09
C LEU A 3 62.15 29.53 -19.85
N PRO A 4 62.19 28.29 -19.28
CA PRO A 4 60.95 27.54 -18.94
C PRO A 4 60.99 26.48 -17.80
N TYR A 5 59.78 26.22 -17.29
CA TYR A 5 59.15 24.99 -16.76
C TYR A 5 60.00 23.77 -16.34
N SER A 6 59.70 23.29 -15.12
CA SER A 6 59.45 21.87 -14.84
C SER A 6 58.41 21.72 -13.73
N LEU A 7 57.28 21.10 -14.07
CA LEU A 7 56.28 20.57 -13.12
C LEU A 7 56.90 19.46 -12.28
N LEU A 8 56.55 19.37 -11.00
CA LEU A 8 56.37 18.09 -10.31
C LEU A 8 55.41 18.27 -9.11
N LEU A 9 54.30 17.54 -9.21
CA LEU A 9 53.21 17.37 -8.24
C LEU A 9 53.70 16.58 -7.01
N THR A 10 53.33 17.00 -5.78
CA THR A 10 52.88 16.04 -4.75
C THR A 10 52.04 16.69 -3.64
N ALA A 11 50.73 16.42 -3.73
CA ALA A 11 49.72 16.12 -2.72
C ALA A 11 49.79 16.64 -1.25
N ALA A 12 48.63 17.21 -0.89
CA ALA A 12 47.78 16.89 0.28
C ALA A 12 48.08 17.52 1.64
N THR A 13 47.23 18.48 2.03
CA THR A 13 46.33 18.32 3.19
C THR A 13 45.26 19.43 3.17
N LEU A 14 44.02 19.11 2.79
CA LEU A 14 42.86 19.90 3.19
C LEU A 14 42.04 19.07 4.17
N LEU A 15 42.18 19.41 5.45
CA LEU A 15 41.24 18.99 6.48
C LEU A 15 39.99 19.88 6.41
N THR A 16 38.86 19.20 6.30
CA THR A 16 37.64 19.43 7.09
C THR A 16 36.84 20.70 6.82
N ALA A 17 35.77 20.52 6.03
CA ALA A 17 34.43 20.72 6.56
C ALA A 17 33.51 19.69 5.88
N CYS A 18 33.11 18.66 6.64
CA CYS A 18 32.05 17.75 6.25
C CYS A 18 30.76 18.57 6.12
N SER A 19 30.49 19.08 4.93
CA SER A 19 29.14 19.42 4.53
C SER A 19 28.39 18.09 4.53
N LYS A 20 27.69 17.77 5.63
CA LYS A 20 26.60 16.81 5.57
C LYS A 20 25.67 17.38 4.50
N LYS A 21 25.73 16.82 3.30
CA LYS A 21 24.58 16.87 2.41
C LYS A 21 23.48 16.25 3.25
N ASP A 22 22.45 17.04 3.55
CA ASP A 22 21.16 16.48 3.87
C ASP A 22 20.87 15.50 2.73
N GLU A 23 21.09 14.22 3.03
CA GLU A 23 20.67 13.14 2.17
C GLU A 23 19.16 13.30 2.16
N GLU A 24 18.65 13.87 1.07
CA GLU A 24 17.23 13.85 0.78
C GLU A 24 16.88 12.37 0.76
N VAL A 25 16.43 11.86 1.91
CA VAL A 25 15.92 10.51 2.05
C VAL A 25 14.66 10.53 1.21
N LEU A 26 14.84 10.21 -0.07
CA LEU A 26 13.74 9.97 -0.98
C LEU A 26 12.83 8.99 -0.24
N PRO A 27 11.52 9.27 -0.14
CA PRO A 27 10.60 8.31 0.45
C PRO A 27 10.88 6.96 -0.22
N PRO A 28 10.96 5.87 0.55
CA PRO A 28 11.30 4.57 0.00
C PRO A 28 10.41 4.31 -1.21
N GLU A 29 11.03 3.98 -2.35
CA GLU A 29 10.30 3.74 -3.59
C GLU A 29 9.19 2.71 -3.31
N ILE A 30 7.94 3.08 -3.61
CA ILE A 30 6.80 2.17 -3.43
C ILE A 30 7.02 1.03 -4.42
N ASP A 31 7.18 -0.17 -3.90
CA ASP A 31 7.30 -1.37 -4.72
C ASP A 31 5.92 -1.69 -5.33
N TYR A 32 5.76 -1.27 -6.59
CA TYR A 32 4.57 -1.53 -7.39
C TYR A 32 4.51 -2.95 -7.96
N SER A 33 5.47 -3.84 -7.64
CA SER A 33 5.37 -5.27 -7.96
C SER A 33 4.40 -5.99 -7.02
N ALA A 34 3.18 -5.47 -6.94
CA ALA A 34 2.12 -6.02 -6.10
C ALA A 34 2.01 -7.53 -6.34
N PRO A 35 2.10 -8.36 -5.29
CA PRO A 35 2.08 -9.80 -5.47
C PRO A 35 0.74 -10.24 -6.06
N VAL A 36 0.77 -11.18 -7.00
CA VAL A 36 -0.41 -11.61 -7.75
C VAL A 36 -1.25 -12.56 -6.91
N ALA A 37 -2.52 -12.22 -6.71
CA ALA A 37 -3.46 -13.05 -5.98
C ALA A 37 -4.13 -14.10 -6.88
N PRO A 38 -4.20 -15.37 -6.44
CA PRO A 38 -5.03 -16.36 -7.12
C PRO A 38 -6.52 -16.03 -6.97
N PRO A 39 -7.40 -16.58 -7.85
CA PRO A 39 -8.84 -16.37 -7.75
C PRO A 39 -9.41 -16.75 -6.38
N GLY A 40 -10.16 -15.85 -5.76
CA GLY A 40 -10.74 -16.04 -4.42
C GLY A 40 -9.82 -15.67 -3.26
N TYR A 41 -8.65 -15.08 -3.54
CA TYR A 41 -7.66 -14.71 -2.53
C TYR A 41 -7.30 -13.23 -2.60
N VAL A 42 -6.87 -12.70 -1.45
CA VAL A 42 -6.08 -11.47 -1.35
C VAL A 42 -4.62 -11.84 -1.13
N THR A 43 -3.70 -11.14 -1.77
CA THR A 43 -2.26 -11.32 -1.59
C THR A 43 -1.58 -9.98 -1.41
N TYR A 44 -0.70 -9.85 -0.42
CA TYR A 44 -0.07 -8.59 -0.08
C TYR A 44 1.33 -8.78 0.51
N ASN A 45 2.16 -7.75 0.35
CA ASN A 45 3.47 -7.67 0.99
C ASN A 45 3.36 -6.88 2.29
N ARG A 46 3.72 -7.53 3.40
CA ARG A 46 3.77 -6.94 4.72
C ARG A 46 5.19 -7.05 5.27
N ASP A 47 5.88 -5.91 5.38
CA ASP A 47 7.25 -5.84 5.90
C ASP A 47 8.23 -6.82 5.22
N GLY A 48 8.07 -7.03 3.90
CA GLY A 48 8.89 -7.95 3.11
C GLY A 48 8.38 -9.39 3.07
N VAL A 49 7.32 -9.73 3.81
CA VAL A 49 6.69 -11.06 3.81
C VAL A 49 5.43 -11.04 2.96
N VAL A 50 5.41 -11.86 1.90
CA VAL A 50 4.22 -12.05 1.07
C VAL A 50 3.26 -12.98 1.79
N THR A 51 2.03 -12.50 2.01
CA THR A 51 0.93 -13.25 2.62
C THR A 51 -0.19 -13.40 1.59
N SER A 52 -0.73 -14.61 1.45
CA SER A 52 -1.88 -14.91 0.58
C SER A 52 -2.95 -15.63 1.37
N ARG A 53 -4.20 -15.13 1.30
CA ARG A 53 -5.31 -15.64 2.13
C ARG A 53 -6.61 -15.67 1.35
N PRO A 54 -7.46 -16.69 1.58
CA PRO A 54 -8.80 -16.72 1.01
C PRO A 54 -9.58 -15.50 1.50
N ALA A 55 -10.40 -14.93 0.63
CA ALA A 55 -11.17 -13.74 0.95
C ALA A 55 -12.59 -13.78 0.38
N SER A 56 -13.47 -13.00 1.01
CA SER A 56 -14.81 -12.70 0.54
C SER A 56 -15.01 -11.19 0.42
N ALA A 57 -15.95 -10.81 -0.42
CA ALA A 57 -16.35 -9.42 -0.61
C ALA A 57 -17.72 -9.22 0.04
N ARG A 58 -17.99 -8.00 0.46
CA ARG A 58 -19.35 -7.56 0.79
C ARG A 58 -19.53 -6.16 0.26
N TYR A 59 -20.50 -5.99 -0.64
CA TYR A 59 -20.96 -4.68 -1.06
C TYR A 59 -22.12 -4.24 -0.18
N GLU A 60 -22.03 -3.03 0.34
CA GLU A 60 -23.06 -2.37 1.12
C GLU A 60 -23.38 -1.05 0.45
N ALA A 61 -24.56 -0.94 -0.18
CA ALA A 61 -25.03 0.35 -0.67
C ALA A 61 -25.21 1.33 0.51
N ALA A 62 -25.20 2.63 0.23
CA ALA A 62 -25.46 3.66 1.21
C ALA A 62 -26.72 3.34 2.04
N THR A 63 -26.57 3.37 3.36
CA THR A 63 -27.61 3.05 4.33
C THR A 63 -27.89 4.27 5.22
N PRO A 64 -29.00 4.33 5.96
CA PRO A 64 -29.26 5.48 6.84
C PRO A 64 -28.11 5.82 7.83
N PRO A 65 -27.36 4.84 8.38
CA PRO A 65 -26.16 5.13 9.18
C PRO A 65 -24.98 5.72 8.39
N HIS A 66 -24.88 5.42 7.08
CA HIS A 66 -23.82 5.89 6.19
C HIS A 66 -24.41 6.33 4.84
N PRO A 67 -25.13 7.46 4.79
CA PRO A 67 -25.92 7.82 3.61
C PRO A 67 -25.09 8.39 2.46
N ALA A 68 -23.84 8.79 2.73
CA ALA A 68 -22.97 9.44 1.76
C ALA A 68 -22.25 8.46 0.84
N ASP A 69 -22.03 7.21 1.28
CA ASP A 69 -21.06 6.31 0.66
C ASP A 69 -21.59 4.89 0.46
N ASP A 70 -21.27 4.32 -0.69
CA ASP A 70 -21.31 2.88 -0.92
C ASP A 70 -19.98 2.25 -0.49
N TRP A 71 -20.04 1.11 0.18
CA TRP A 71 -18.89 0.42 0.74
C TRP A 71 -18.64 -0.92 0.06
N LEU A 72 -17.37 -1.21 -0.21
CA LEU A 72 -16.90 -2.55 -0.56
C LEU A 72 -15.90 -2.99 0.49
N ARG A 73 -16.20 -4.10 1.17
CA ARG A 73 -15.34 -4.72 2.18
C ARG A 73 -14.74 -6.00 1.61
N ILE A 74 -13.41 -6.10 1.59
CA ILE A 74 -12.69 -7.34 1.29
C ILE A 74 -12.20 -7.91 2.62
N SER A 75 -12.71 -9.08 3.01
CA SER A 75 -12.36 -9.75 4.26
C SER A 75 -11.59 -11.02 3.99
N GLU A 76 -10.41 -11.15 4.59
CA GLU A 76 -9.63 -12.37 4.56
C GLU A 76 -10.08 -13.31 5.68
N THR A 77 -9.84 -14.60 5.47
CA THR A 77 -9.94 -15.62 6.51
C THR A 77 -8.56 -16.16 6.79
N ASN A 78 -8.13 -16.13 8.05
CA ASN A 78 -6.92 -16.82 8.45
C ASN A 78 -7.19 -18.34 8.43
N PRO A 79 -6.51 -19.11 7.57
CA PRO A 79 -6.78 -20.55 7.45
C PRO A 79 -6.38 -21.35 8.69
N ALA A 80 -5.44 -20.84 9.51
CA ALA A 80 -4.98 -21.52 10.72
C ALA A 80 -5.96 -21.34 11.90
N THR A 81 -6.62 -20.19 11.99
CA THR A 81 -7.52 -19.87 13.12
C THR A 81 -8.99 -19.83 12.73
N GLY A 82 -9.31 -19.83 11.45
CA GLY A 82 -10.65 -19.60 10.92
C GLY A 82 -11.18 -18.19 11.16
N THR A 83 -10.36 -17.28 11.69
CA THR A 83 -10.79 -15.92 12.04
C THR A 83 -10.93 -15.08 10.78
N VAL A 84 -12.07 -14.42 10.65
CA VAL A 84 -12.32 -13.46 9.56
C VAL A 84 -11.86 -12.08 10.00
N GLY A 85 -10.97 -11.46 9.22
CA GLY A 85 -10.55 -10.08 9.38
C GLY A 85 -10.89 -9.30 8.12
N THR A 86 -11.54 -8.14 8.25
CA THR A 86 -11.61 -7.20 7.11
C THR A 86 -10.20 -6.71 6.83
N VAL A 87 -9.74 -6.84 5.58
CA VAL A 87 -8.42 -6.35 5.17
C VAL A 87 -8.53 -5.00 4.53
N ILE A 88 -9.51 -4.79 3.65
CA ILE A 88 -9.60 -3.57 2.85
C ILE A 88 -11.05 -3.11 2.78
N ILE A 89 -11.26 -1.83 3.03
CA ILE A 89 -12.54 -1.15 2.91
C ILE A 89 -12.37 -0.05 1.90
N TYR A 90 -13.16 -0.14 0.83
CA TYR A 90 -13.28 0.89 -0.17
C TYR A 90 -14.59 1.65 0.03
N GLY A 91 -14.52 2.97 -0.10
CA GLY A 91 -15.69 3.85 -0.10
C GLY A 91 -15.76 4.60 -1.42
N LYS A 92 -16.98 4.84 -1.91
CA LYS A 92 -17.24 5.80 -2.99
C LYS A 92 -18.51 6.56 -2.68
N PRO A 93 -18.71 7.77 -3.23
CA PRO A 93 -20.00 8.45 -3.12
C PRO A 93 -21.14 7.55 -3.58
N ALA A 94 -22.27 7.62 -2.87
CA ALA A 94 -23.46 6.83 -3.16
C ALA A 94 -23.86 6.94 -4.65
N GLY A 95 -24.02 5.81 -5.33
CA GLY A 95 -24.41 5.76 -6.75
C GLY A 95 -23.31 6.15 -7.76
N ALA A 96 -22.12 6.53 -7.30
CA ALA A 96 -20.98 6.80 -8.19
C ALA A 96 -20.53 5.52 -8.93
N ALA A 97 -19.82 5.69 -10.04
CA ALA A 97 -19.24 4.56 -10.77
C ALA A 97 -18.17 3.82 -9.94
N ALA A 98 -17.93 2.54 -10.25
CA ALA A 98 -17.00 1.69 -9.50
C ALA A 98 -15.53 2.15 -9.58
N ASP A 99 -15.17 2.96 -10.57
CA ASP A 99 -13.86 3.61 -10.67
C ASP A 99 -13.66 4.75 -9.65
N LYS A 100 -14.70 5.12 -8.89
CA LYS A 100 -14.64 6.15 -7.84
C LYS A 100 -14.37 5.63 -6.44
N PHE A 101 -14.18 4.32 -6.30
CA PHE A 101 -13.76 3.75 -5.02
C PHE A 101 -12.36 4.23 -4.64
N VAL A 102 -12.23 4.63 -3.37
CA VAL A 102 -10.96 4.94 -2.72
C VAL A 102 -10.78 4.02 -1.51
N VAL A 103 -9.54 3.73 -1.15
CA VAL A 103 -9.22 2.94 0.06
C VAL A 103 -9.52 3.79 1.29
N TYR A 104 -10.59 3.46 1.99
CA TYR A 104 -11.02 4.19 3.18
C TYR A 104 -10.32 3.68 4.44
N TRP A 105 -10.27 2.36 4.62
CA TRP A 105 -9.74 1.74 5.82
C TRP A 105 -9.17 0.35 5.52
N MET A 106 -7.99 0.05 6.06
CA MET A 106 -7.34 -1.25 5.90
C MET A 106 -6.84 -1.82 7.24
N PRO A 107 -7.59 -2.71 7.89
CA PRO A 107 -7.10 -3.48 9.04
C PRO A 107 -6.19 -4.62 8.57
N ILE A 108 -5.22 -5.03 9.39
CA ILE A 108 -4.47 -6.28 9.16
C ILE A 108 -4.70 -7.18 10.37
N GLU A 109 -4.90 -8.48 10.14
CA GLU A 109 -5.10 -9.44 11.22
C GLU A 109 -4.03 -9.31 12.32
N GLY A 110 -4.48 -9.22 13.57
CA GLY A 110 -3.62 -9.02 14.74
C GLY A 110 -3.28 -7.57 15.04
N TYR A 111 -3.66 -6.62 14.17
CA TYR A 111 -3.40 -5.19 14.36
C TYR A 111 -4.72 -4.42 14.33
N SER A 112 -5.15 -3.94 15.50
CA SER A 112 -6.38 -3.17 15.67
C SER A 112 -6.32 -1.74 15.11
N TYR A 113 -5.29 -1.42 14.31
CA TYR A 113 -5.02 -0.05 13.90
C TYR A 113 -5.39 0.17 12.45
N SER A 114 -6.31 1.10 12.26
CA SER A 114 -6.71 1.62 10.97
C SER A 114 -5.60 2.42 10.31
N SER A 115 -5.53 2.33 8.99
CA SER A 115 -4.80 3.23 8.13
C SER A 115 -5.74 3.72 7.03
N ARG A 116 -5.59 4.98 6.61
CA ARG A 116 -6.39 5.64 5.58
C ARG A 116 -5.43 6.20 4.53
N SER A 117 -5.74 5.97 3.24
CA SER A 117 -5.02 6.59 2.13
C SER A 117 -5.99 7.41 1.29
N ASP A 118 -5.80 8.73 1.26
CA ASP A 118 -6.57 9.61 0.38
C ASP A 118 -6.00 9.68 -1.05
N THR A 119 -4.82 9.08 -1.26
CA THR A 119 -4.20 8.98 -2.59
C THR A 119 -4.59 7.63 -3.20
N PRO A 120 -5.04 7.58 -4.48
CA PRO A 120 -5.38 6.32 -5.13
C PRO A 120 -4.14 5.61 -5.68
N PRO A 121 -3.80 4.43 -5.14
CA PRO A 121 -3.06 3.40 -5.83
C PRO A 121 -3.97 2.21 -6.17
N CYS A 122 -5.29 2.40 -6.19
CA CYS A 122 -6.22 1.29 -6.31
C CYS A 122 -6.91 1.25 -7.65
N THR A 123 -6.78 0.13 -8.34
CA THR A 123 -7.67 -0.27 -9.42
C THR A 123 -8.71 -1.21 -8.86
N LEU A 124 -9.97 -1.03 -9.28
CA LEU A 124 -11.09 -1.89 -8.90
C LEU A 124 -11.87 -2.26 -10.15
N THR A 125 -12.23 -3.53 -10.28
CA THR A 125 -13.06 -4.03 -11.37
C THR A 125 -14.01 -5.08 -10.84
N LYS A 126 -15.30 -4.96 -11.21
CA LYS A 126 -16.33 -5.96 -10.93
C LYS A 126 -16.63 -6.74 -12.22
N THR A 127 -16.55 -8.07 -12.14
CA THR A 127 -16.94 -8.99 -13.23
C THR A 127 -17.95 -10.02 -12.70
N SER A 128 -18.43 -10.92 -13.56
CA SER A 128 -19.26 -12.05 -13.14
C SER A 128 -18.51 -13.04 -12.23
N ALA A 129 -17.18 -13.06 -12.26
CA ALA A 129 -16.36 -13.89 -11.38
C ALA A 129 -16.19 -13.30 -9.98
N GLY A 130 -16.46 -12.01 -9.80
CA GLY A 130 -16.30 -11.29 -8.54
C GLY A 130 -15.53 -9.97 -8.71
N TRP A 131 -15.02 -9.46 -7.59
CA TRP A 131 -14.21 -8.26 -7.50
C TRP A 131 -12.73 -8.56 -7.64
N SER A 132 -12.04 -7.73 -8.41
CA SER A 132 -10.59 -7.74 -8.53
C SER A 132 -10.05 -6.34 -8.37
N GLY A 133 -8.82 -6.23 -7.87
CA GLY A 133 -8.19 -4.94 -7.71
C GLY A 133 -6.79 -4.99 -7.15
N THR A 134 -6.22 -3.81 -7.05
CA THR A 134 -4.89 -3.55 -6.49
C THR A 134 -4.97 -2.47 -5.43
N PHE A 135 -4.00 -2.42 -4.54
CA PHE A 135 -3.77 -1.29 -3.64
C PHE A 135 -2.25 -1.17 -3.41
N ALA A 136 -1.73 0.04 -3.25
CA ALA A 136 -0.31 0.26 -2.93
C ALA A 136 -0.04 1.57 -2.18
N GLY A 137 0.35 1.51 -0.91
CA GLY A 137 0.67 2.73 -0.17
C GLY A 137 1.49 2.47 1.08
N ASP A 138 2.18 3.50 1.56
CA ASP A 138 2.78 3.48 2.88
C ASP A 138 1.69 3.77 3.92
N PHE A 139 1.01 2.71 4.34
CA PHE A 139 -0.03 2.80 5.34
C PHE A 139 0.59 3.06 6.72
N THR A 140 0.48 4.30 7.20
CA THR A 140 0.84 4.61 8.57
C THR A 140 -0.35 4.31 9.48
N PRO A 141 -0.27 3.33 10.39
CA PRO A 141 -1.35 3.07 11.33
C PRO A 141 -1.56 4.28 12.25
N ILE A 142 -2.81 4.52 12.66
CA ILE A 142 -3.17 5.64 13.55
C ILE A 142 -2.44 5.56 14.91
N ARG A 143 -1.94 4.38 15.32
CA ARG A 143 -1.06 4.20 16.50
C ARG A 143 0.03 3.15 16.23
N SER A 144 1.17 3.32 16.88
CA SER A 144 2.36 2.45 16.84
C SER A 144 2.02 0.98 17.15
N PRO A 145 2.70 -0.02 16.53
CA PRO A 145 3.87 0.09 15.65
C PRO A 145 3.52 0.43 14.20
N ARG A 146 4.40 1.18 13.54
CA ARG A 146 4.36 1.37 12.08
C ARG A 146 4.72 0.04 11.42
N TYR A 147 3.84 -0.47 10.58
CA TYR A 147 4.14 -1.55 9.63
C TYR A 147 4.02 -0.98 8.22
N LEU A 148 4.79 -1.53 7.27
CA LEU A 148 4.74 -1.13 5.87
C LEU A 148 3.95 -2.19 5.10
N LEU A 149 2.69 -1.88 4.78
CA LEU A 149 1.92 -2.67 3.82
C LEU A 149 2.00 -2.04 2.43
N ARG A 150 3.10 -2.27 1.71
CA ARG A 150 3.40 -1.48 0.53
C ARG A 150 2.44 -1.69 -0.63
N SER A 151 2.00 -2.92 -0.86
CA SER A 151 1.10 -3.24 -1.98
C SER A 151 0.48 -4.63 -1.89
N GLY A 152 -0.61 -4.82 -2.62
CA GLY A 152 -1.28 -6.11 -2.77
C GLY A 152 -2.31 -6.12 -3.88
N THR A 153 -2.77 -7.32 -4.20
CA THR A 153 -3.84 -7.56 -5.17
C THR A 153 -4.88 -8.51 -4.59
N PHE A 154 -6.07 -8.49 -5.18
CA PHE A 154 -7.09 -9.51 -4.97
C PHE A 154 -7.77 -9.78 -6.31
N THR A 155 -8.18 -11.03 -6.51
CA THR A 155 -8.69 -11.48 -7.81
C THR A 155 -9.94 -12.29 -7.61
N ASN A 156 -11.01 -11.96 -8.33
CA ASN A 156 -12.27 -12.72 -8.40
C ASN A 156 -12.84 -13.08 -7.01
N ILE A 157 -12.88 -12.10 -6.12
CA ILE A 157 -13.48 -12.24 -4.80
C ILE A 157 -15.00 -12.17 -4.93
N LYS A 158 -15.68 -13.24 -4.50
CA LYS A 158 -17.14 -13.32 -4.55
C LYS A 158 -17.77 -12.51 -3.42
N GLU A 159 -18.89 -11.84 -3.73
CA GLU A 159 -19.82 -11.28 -2.75
C GLU A 159 -20.60 -12.37 -2.00
#